data_AF-A0A7K3GY27-F1
#
_entry.id   AF-A0A7K3GY27-F1
#
_cell.length_a   1.000
_cell.length_b   1.000
_cell.length_c   1.000
_cell.angle_alpha   90.00
_cell.angle_beta   90.00
_cell.angle_gamma   90.00
#
_symmetry.space_group_name_H-M   'P 1'
#
loop_
_entity.id
_entity.type
_entity.pdbx_description
1 polymer ?
#
loop_
_entity_poly.entity_id
_entity_poly.type
_entity_poly.pdbx_seq_one_letter_code
_entity_poly.pdbx_strand_id
1 'polypeptide(L)'
;AGERERREARRAHHPAFDQVSEEVEAGLEREWVRRCLDRLTALQRQSVTLAYYDGYTYREVAERLSLPLGTVKTRMRDGLGRLRDCLGGTA
;
A
#
# COMPACT_ATOMS: atom_id res chain seq x y z
N ALA A 1 36.36 31.97 -6.82
CA ALA A 1 35.05 31.34 -6.58
C ALA A 1 34.88 29.96 -7.27
N GLY A 2 35.69 29.56 -8.26
CA GLY A 2 35.37 28.40 -9.12
C GLY A 2 35.93 27.01 -8.74
N GLU A 3 36.72 26.85 -7.68
CA GLU A 3 37.26 25.52 -7.30
C GLU A 3 36.29 24.68 -6.45
N ARG A 4 35.48 25.34 -5.62
CA ARG A 4 34.47 24.66 -4.78
C ARG A 4 33.35 24.08 -5.65
N GLU A 5 32.91 24.86 -6.62
CA GLU A 5 31.85 24.52 -7.59
C GLU A 5 32.26 23.35 -8.51
N ARG A 6 33.52 23.31 -8.95
CA ARG A 6 34.07 22.18 -9.73
C ARG A 6 34.20 20.89 -8.90
N ARG A 7 34.39 21.01 -7.58
CA ARG A 7 34.47 19.87 -6.66
C ARG A 7 33.09 19.29 -6.34
N GLU A 8 32.07 20.14 -6.27
CA GLU A 8 30.66 19.74 -6.11
C GLU A 8 30.09 19.07 -7.36
N ALA A 9 30.42 19.57 -8.57
CA ALA A 9 29.98 18.96 -9.83
C ALA A 9 30.48 17.52 -10.01
N ARG A 10 31.63 17.15 -9.43
CA ARG A 10 32.15 15.76 -9.43
C ARG A 10 31.48 14.85 -8.40
N ARG A 11 30.71 15.42 -7.47
CA ARG A 11 30.02 14.72 -6.37
C ARG A 11 28.54 14.48 -6.65
N ALA A 12 28.00 15.09 -7.70
CA ALA A 12 26.58 15.02 -8.10
C ALA A 12 26.30 13.98 -9.20
N HIS A 13 27.19 13.00 -9.40
CA HIS A 13 26.85 11.81 -10.19
C HIS A 13 26.31 10.75 -9.23
N HIS A 14 25.00 10.78 -8.98
CA HIS A 14 24.31 9.64 -8.38
C HIS A 14 24.38 8.51 -9.41
N PRO A 15 25.16 7.44 -9.15
CA PRO A 15 25.35 6.38 -10.13
C PRO A 15 24.00 5.72 -10.43
N ALA A 16 23.81 5.25 -11.66
CA ALA A 16 22.60 4.50 -12.05
C ALA A 16 22.26 3.33 -11.10
N PHE A 17 23.24 2.84 -10.34
CA PHE A 17 23.06 1.87 -9.25
C PHE A 17 22.07 2.32 -8.17
N ASP A 18 22.08 3.59 -7.78
CA ASP A 18 21.18 4.08 -6.74
C ASP A 18 19.74 4.20 -7.28
N GLN A 19 19.57 4.65 -8.54
CA GLN A 19 18.27 4.69 -9.22
C GLN A 19 17.66 3.29 -9.43
N VAL A 20 18.48 2.30 -9.79
CA VAL A 20 18.03 0.90 -9.90
C VAL A 20 17.66 0.34 -8.52
N SER A 21 18.39 0.72 -7.47
CA SER A 21 18.09 0.25 -6.10
C SER A 21 16.75 0.80 -5.60
N GLU A 22 16.47 2.08 -5.82
CA GLU A 22 15.18 2.71 -5.50
C GLU A 22 14.01 2.05 -6.25
N GLU A 23 14.19 1.73 -7.54
CA GLU A 23 13.14 1.08 -8.33
C GLU A 23 12.88 -0.37 -7.88
N VAL A 24 13.95 -1.11 -7.52
CA VAL A 24 13.86 -2.46 -6.94
C VAL A 24 13.17 -2.41 -5.57
N GLU A 25 13.53 -1.46 -4.70
CA GLU A 25 12.89 -1.26 -3.40
C GLU A 25 11.39 -0.97 -3.55
N ALA A 26 11.01 -0.03 -4.41
CA ALA A 26 9.60 0.25 -4.70
C ALA A 26 8.87 -0.97 -5.29
N GLY A 27 9.56 -1.79 -6.08
CA GLY A 27 9.05 -3.07 -6.56
C GLY A 27 8.76 -4.06 -5.43
N LEU A 28 9.69 -4.20 -4.49
CA LEU A 28 9.58 -5.10 -3.34
C LEU A 28 8.48 -4.64 -2.38
N GLU A 29 8.32 -3.34 -2.15
CA GLU A 29 7.23 -2.78 -1.34
C GLU A 29 5.85 -3.08 -1.94
N ARG A 30 5.69 -2.85 -3.26
CA ARG A 30 4.43 -3.17 -3.96
C ARG A 30 4.10 -4.65 -3.89
N GLU A 31 5.10 -5.50 -4.05
CA GLU A 31 4.95 -6.95 -3.94
C GLU A 31 4.56 -7.38 -2.52
N TRP A 32 5.13 -6.75 -1.48
CA TRP A 32 4.73 -7.00 -0.10
C TRP A 32 3.26 -6.63 0.13
N VAL A 33 2.82 -5.44 -0.30
CA VAL A 33 1.42 -5.03 -0.17
C VAL A 33 0.48 -6.03 -0.84
N ARG A 34 0.82 -6.51 -2.04
CA ARG A 34 0.05 -7.56 -2.74
C ARG A 34 -0.04 -8.84 -1.92
N ARG A 35 1.08 -9.34 -1.39
CA ARG A 35 1.09 -10.53 -0.53
C ARG A 35 0.26 -10.34 0.74
N CYS A 36 0.22 -9.14 1.31
CA CYS A 36 -0.62 -8.87 2.47
C CYS A 36 -2.11 -8.84 2.12
N LEU A 37 -2.48 -8.27 0.97
CA LEU A 37 -3.84 -8.40 0.43
C LEU A 37 -4.21 -9.87 0.18
N ASP A 38 -3.24 -10.71 -0.17
CA ASP A 38 -3.42 -12.17 -0.33
C ASP A 38 -3.71 -12.94 0.96
N ARG A 39 -3.48 -12.36 2.12
CA ARG A 39 -3.87 -12.94 3.41
C ARG A 39 -5.32 -12.64 3.81
N LEU A 40 -5.99 -11.75 3.09
CA LEU A 40 -7.40 -11.46 3.32
C LEU A 40 -8.27 -12.57 2.78
N THR A 41 -9.38 -12.86 3.47
CA THR A 41 -10.43 -13.69 2.86
C THR A 41 -11.00 -12.96 1.65
N ALA A 42 -11.55 -13.71 0.68
CA ALA A 42 -12.16 -13.11 -0.51
C ALA A 42 -13.22 -12.03 -0.15
N LEU A 43 -13.99 -12.28 0.91
CA LEU A 43 -15.01 -11.35 1.41
C LEU A 43 -14.41 -10.09 2.03
N GLN A 44 -13.31 -10.20 2.77
CA GLN A 44 -12.60 -9.04 3.34
C GLN A 44 -11.97 -8.22 2.23
N ARG A 45 -11.26 -8.88 1.30
CA ARG A 45 -10.63 -8.21 0.16
C ARG A 45 -11.67 -7.48 -0.67
N GLN A 46 -12.80 -8.10 -1.00
CA GLN A 46 -13.86 -7.46 -1.78
C GLN A 46 -14.34 -6.16 -1.11
N SER A 47 -14.60 -6.19 0.19
CA SER A 47 -15.01 -4.97 0.92
C SER A 47 -13.91 -3.91 0.96
N VAL A 48 -12.65 -4.30 1.18
CA VAL A 48 -11.51 -3.39 1.19
C VAL A 48 -11.28 -2.77 -0.19
N THR A 49 -11.35 -3.56 -1.26
CA THR A 49 -11.18 -3.09 -2.64
C THR A 49 -12.23 -2.05 -2.99
N LEU A 50 -13.51 -2.35 -2.76
CA LEU A 50 -14.59 -1.40 -3.05
C LEU A 50 -14.42 -0.09 -2.28
N ALA A 51 -13.98 -0.15 -1.01
CA ALA A 51 -13.86 1.04 -0.20
C ALA A 51 -12.62 1.91 -0.54
N TYR A 52 -11.45 1.29 -0.72
CA TYR A 52 -10.19 2.00 -0.85
C TYR A 52 -9.73 2.20 -2.29
N TYR A 53 -10.01 1.25 -3.18
CA TYR A 53 -9.61 1.34 -4.58
C TYR A 53 -10.72 1.91 -5.45
N ASP A 54 -11.98 1.53 -5.20
CA ASP A 54 -13.12 2.03 -5.97
C ASP A 54 -13.77 3.28 -5.33
N GLY A 55 -13.34 3.67 -4.13
CA GLY A 55 -13.75 4.92 -3.46
C GLY A 55 -15.15 4.90 -2.84
N TYR A 56 -15.79 3.73 -2.70
CA TYR A 56 -17.12 3.62 -2.12
C TYR A 56 -17.11 3.82 -0.59
N THR A 57 -18.11 4.52 -0.08
CA THR A 57 -18.39 4.56 1.35
C THR A 57 -18.87 3.19 1.85
N TYR A 58 -18.76 2.94 3.16
CA TYR A 58 -19.22 1.65 3.73
C TYR A 58 -20.71 1.38 3.50
N ARG A 59 -21.52 2.44 3.33
CA ARG A 59 -22.94 2.32 3.01
C ARG A 59 -23.14 1.89 1.56
N GLU A 60 -22.44 2.51 0.61
CA GLU A 60 -22.49 2.11 -0.80
C GLU A 60 -21.94 0.70 -1.02
N VAL A 61 -20.90 0.29 -0.28
CA VAL A 61 -20.43 -1.10 -0.27
C VAL A 61 -21.51 -2.06 0.23
N ALA A 62 -22.23 -1.70 1.30
CA ALA A 62 -23.31 -2.50 1.85
C ALA A 62 -24.46 -2.68 0.86
N GLU A 63 -24.85 -1.60 0.20
CA GLU A 63 -25.88 -1.61 -0.85
C GLU A 63 -25.44 -2.46 -2.05
N ARG A 64 -24.20 -2.28 -2.53
CA ARG A 64 -23.68 -2.97 -3.72
C ARG A 64 -23.48 -4.48 -3.51
N LEU A 65 -23.19 -4.89 -2.28
CA LEU A 65 -23.05 -6.30 -1.92
C LEU A 65 -24.35 -6.91 -1.39
N SER A 66 -25.43 -6.14 -1.26
CA SER A 66 -26.68 -6.56 -0.61
C SER A 66 -26.45 -7.13 0.79
N LEU A 67 -25.59 -6.47 1.58
CA LEU A 67 -25.22 -6.88 2.94
C LEU A 67 -25.65 -5.84 3.97
N PRO A 68 -25.89 -6.23 5.23
CA PRO A 68 -26.05 -5.26 6.31
C PRO A 68 -24.79 -4.41 6.49
N LEU A 69 -24.97 -3.12 6.77
CA LEU A 69 -23.85 -2.20 7.04
C LEU A 69 -22.94 -2.70 8.18
N GLY A 70 -23.52 -3.34 9.20
CA GLY A 70 -22.77 -3.96 10.30
C GLY A 70 -21.82 -5.06 9.81
N THR A 71 -22.25 -5.89 8.85
CA THR A 71 -21.42 -6.93 8.24
C THR A 71 -20.26 -6.34 7.46
N VAL A 72 -20.50 -5.27 6.68
CA VAL A 72 -19.44 -4.57 5.96
C VAL A 72 -18.44 -3.98 6.96
N LYS A 73 -18.90 -3.30 8.00
CA LYS A 73 -18.01 -2.74 9.05
C LYS A 73 -17.15 -3.81 9.72
N THR A 74 -17.70 -4.98 10.03
CA THR A 74 -16.93 -6.10 10.60
C THR A 74 -15.89 -6.62 9.60
N ARG A 75 -16.26 -6.82 8.33
CA ARG A 75 -15.31 -7.23 7.28
C ARG A 75 -14.18 -6.22 7.10
N MET A 76 -14.50 -4.92 7.13
CA MET A 76 -13.52 -3.84 7.03
C MET A 76 -12.58 -3.84 8.23
N ARG A 77 -13.12 -3.90 9.45
CA ARG A 77 -12.32 -3.97 10.68
C ARG A 77 -11.36 -5.16 10.66
N ASP A 78 -11.86 -6.35 10.35
CA ASP A 78 -11.06 -7.57 10.37
C ASP A 78 -10.03 -7.59 9.22
N GLY A 79 -10.41 -7.07 8.04
CA GLY A 79 -9.53 -6.95 6.89
C GLY A 79 -8.39 -5.96 7.14
N LEU A 80 -8.71 -4.75 7.61
CA LEU A 80 -7.71 -3.73 7.93
C LEU A 80 -6.80 -4.15 9.08
N GLY A 81 -7.34 -4.85 10.09
CA GLY A 81 -6.54 -5.45 11.16
C GLY A 81 -5.51 -6.43 10.62
N ARG A 82 -5.93 -7.37 9.74
CA ARG A 82 -5.00 -8.33 9.10
C ARG A 82 -3.95 -7.65 8.24
N LEU A 83 -4.32 -6.60 7.50
CA LEU A 83 -3.37 -5.84 6.69
C LEU A 83 -2.33 -5.14 7.57
N ARG A 84 -2.77 -4.47 8.64
CA ARG A 84 -1.87 -3.84 9.61
C ARG A 84 -0.89 -4.85 10.18
N ASP A 85 -1.39 -5.99 10.65
CA ASP A 85 -0.55 -7.02 11.25
C ASP A 85 0.45 -7.62 10.23
N CYS A 86 0.07 -7.71 8.95
CA CYS A 86 0.94 -8.21 7.87
C CYS A 86 1.99 -7.20 7.39
N LEU A 87 1.64 -5.91 7.35
CA LEU A 87 2.52 -4.83 6.90
C LEU A 87 3.52 -4.38 7.98
N GLY A 88 3.57 -5.07 9.13
CA GLY A 88 4.49 -4.75 10.22
C GLY A 88 3.99 -3.64 11.14
N GLY A 89 2.71 -3.29 11.09
CA GLY A 89 2.06 -2.44 12.08
C GLY A 89 1.85 -3.20 13.38
N THR A 90 2.90 -3.46 14.13
CA THR A 90 2.79 -3.92 15.52
C THR A 90 2.26 -2.78 16.40
N ALA A 91 1.40 -3.18 17.35
CA ALA A 91 0.63 -2.39 18.30
C ALA A 91 1.40 -1.26 19.03
#